data_AF-A0A7G2C803-F1
#
_entry.id   AF-A0A7G2C803-F1
#
_cell.length_a   1.000
_cell.length_b   1.000
_cell.length_c   1.000
_cell.angle_alpha   90.00
_cell.angle_beta   90.00
_cell.angle_gamma   90.00
#
_symmetry.space_group_name_H-M   'P 1'
#
loop_
_entity.id
_entity.type
_entity.pdbx_description
1 polymer ?
#
loop_
_entity_poly.entity_id
_entity_poly.type
_entity_poly.pdbx_seq_one_letter_code
_entity_poly.pdbx_strand_id
1 'polypeptide(L)'
;MSHGLDEYSALLDNARGNPTRSSYTLGESETRSNVSRMKRVMSTPAIPSHKLKLLEITPFMLKKYYMAKGGTLVSSAFNLASATLGAGALALPSAMLHSGFIVGILTLAVVYLFTVYSIYLLIKVGVLHELYSYEAIADDLLGSYSQEITGLFIVLFCWGVAVVYIVVMGDFMTPLMSTLGISHIIGRKTVMTIFFFCIMFPLSLARQVNTLRYASIVGCASTLLLAMATVIRTIEKGDTLSHMPMARFDTDSVSAISTYVFSYCCQPVAFSIFLEMKNASTKRMTFCASCSMLTCTLLYIVVGVFGALAFGEDTRPNVLTNLANHLDTLLRAVGLPWHDGDGDHVLPNDHLPHPRVGRAGAGVQGGRKGHPASRV
;
A
#
# COMPACT_ATOMS: atom_id res chain seq x y z
N MET A 1 -1.54 -31.08 -24.42
CA MET A 1 -2.68 -30.50 -25.17
C MET A 1 -3.80 -31.50 -25.43
N SER A 2 -3.54 -32.74 -25.90
CA SER A 2 -4.57 -33.78 -26.08
C SER A 2 -5.39 -34.08 -24.83
N HIS A 3 -4.72 -34.38 -23.69
CA HIS A 3 -5.37 -34.77 -22.44
C HIS A 3 -6.51 -33.85 -21.94
N GLY A 4 -6.46 -32.55 -22.24
CA GLY A 4 -7.50 -31.60 -21.83
C GLY A 4 -8.73 -31.57 -22.76
N LEU A 5 -8.61 -32.12 -23.98
CA LEU A 5 -9.74 -32.35 -24.88
C LEU A 5 -10.53 -33.59 -24.45
N ASP A 6 -9.82 -34.65 -24.04
CA ASP A 6 -10.40 -35.93 -23.62
C ASP A 6 -11.21 -35.80 -22.31
N GLU A 7 -10.72 -34.99 -21.35
CA GLU A 7 -11.43 -34.69 -20.11
C GLU A 7 -12.71 -33.85 -20.36
N TYR A 8 -12.72 -33.02 -21.42
CA TYR A 8 -13.85 -32.15 -21.75
C TYR A 8 -14.88 -32.83 -22.66
N SER A 9 -14.47 -33.74 -23.55
CA SER A 9 -15.40 -34.59 -24.29
C SER A 9 -16.17 -35.52 -23.36
N ALA A 10 -15.50 -36.12 -22.36
CA ALA A 10 -16.15 -36.92 -21.33
C ALA A 10 -17.24 -36.14 -20.55
N LEU A 11 -16.99 -34.86 -20.23
CA LEU A 11 -17.99 -34.00 -19.59
C LEU A 11 -19.17 -33.65 -20.54
N LEU A 12 -18.91 -33.43 -21.82
CA LEU A 12 -19.95 -33.16 -22.82
C LEU A 12 -20.81 -34.39 -23.16
N ASP A 13 -20.25 -35.59 -23.08
CA ASP A 13 -21.00 -36.83 -23.33
C ASP A 13 -21.81 -37.25 -22.10
N ASN A 14 -21.28 -37.04 -20.89
CA ASN A 14 -22.05 -37.20 -19.64
C ASN A 14 -23.23 -36.21 -19.56
N ALA A 15 -23.08 -34.99 -20.12
CA ALA A 15 -24.17 -34.03 -20.26
C ALA A 15 -25.22 -34.42 -21.33
N ARG A 16 -24.85 -35.23 -22.34
CA ARG A 16 -25.77 -35.73 -23.38
C ARG A 16 -26.51 -37.02 -22.98
N GLY A 17 -26.00 -37.78 -22.01
CA GLY A 17 -26.50 -39.10 -21.65
C GLY A 17 -27.77 -39.16 -20.78
N ASN A 18 -28.30 -38.03 -20.28
CA ASN A 18 -29.37 -38.03 -19.27
C ASN A 18 -30.64 -37.26 -19.71
N PRO A 19 -31.68 -37.94 -20.24
CA PRO A 19 -32.81 -37.30 -20.91
C PRO A 19 -33.89 -36.71 -19.99
N THR A 20 -33.68 -36.58 -18.68
CA THR A 20 -34.76 -36.27 -17.70
C THR A 20 -34.49 -35.05 -16.80
N ARG A 21 -34.30 -33.85 -17.38
CA ARG A 21 -34.71 -32.59 -16.71
C ARG A 21 -34.92 -31.40 -17.66
N SER A 22 -36.20 -31.13 -17.97
CA SER A 22 -36.64 -29.95 -18.72
C SER A 22 -36.58 -28.69 -17.85
N SER A 23 -35.44 -27.96 -17.83
CA SER A 23 -35.30 -26.71 -17.06
C SER A 23 -34.22 -25.70 -17.53
N TYR A 24 -33.55 -25.86 -18.68
CA TYR A 24 -32.34 -25.05 -19.01
C TYR A 24 -32.25 -24.50 -20.45
N THR A 25 -33.31 -23.90 -20.98
CA THR A 25 -33.29 -23.30 -22.34
C THR A 25 -32.54 -21.96 -22.47
N LEU A 26 -32.15 -21.30 -21.37
CA LEU A 26 -31.32 -20.08 -21.44
C LEU A 26 -29.81 -20.34 -21.60
N GLY A 27 -29.30 -21.52 -21.22
CA GLY A 27 -27.85 -21.78 -21.17
C GLY A 27 -27.24 -22.19 -22.52
N GLU A 28 -28.00 -22.83 -23.41
CA GLU A 28 -27.45 -23.38 -24.65
C GLU A 28 -27.05 -22.31 -25.68
N SER A 29 -27.74 -21.15 -25.72
CA SER A 29 -27.43 -20.08 -26.68
C SER A 29 -26.13 -19.36 -26.32
N GLU A 30 -25.93 -19.01 -25.04
CA GLU A 30 -24.66 -18.46 -24.54
C GLU A 30 -23.51 -19.47 -24.71
N THR A 31 -23.75 -20.76 -24.43
CA THR A 31 -22.73 -21.80 -24.60
C THR A 31 -22.34 -21.96 -26.07
N ARG A 32 -23.30 -21.98 -27.02
CA ARG A 32 -23.00 -22.00 -28.48
C ARG A 32 -22.29 -20.72 -28.97
N SER A 33 -22.64 -19.56 -28.42
CA SER A 33 -21.96 -18.29 -28.72
C SER A 33 -20.49 -18.34 -28.27
N ASN A 34 -20.22 -18.83 -27.06
CA ASN A 34 -18.87 -18.97 -26.53
C ASN A 34 -18.05 -20.00 -27.32
N VAL A 35 -18.63 -21.15 -27.69
CA VAL A 35 -17.96 -22.17 -28.53
C VAL A 35 -17.61 -21.63 -29.93
N SER A 36 -18.49 -20.84 -30.55
CA SER A 36 -18.24 -20.26 -31.88
C SER A 36 -17.28 -19.07 -31.87
N ARG A 37 -17.11 -18.37 -30.74
CA ARG A 37 -15.98 -17.44 -30.52
C ARG A 37 -14.67 -18.19 -30.30
N MET A 38 -14.67 -19.27 -29.50
CA MET A 38 -13.48 -20.06 -29.21
C MET A 38 -12.91 -20.74 -30.47
N LYS A 39 -13.78 -21.29 -31.35
CA LYS A 39 -13.35 -21.80 -32.67
C LYS A 39 -12.70 -20.72 -33.56
N ARG A 40 -13.14 -19.46 -33.46
CA ARG A 40 -12.63 -18.33 -34.26
C ARG A 40 -11.25 -17.87 -33.81
N VAL A 41 -10.94 -17.99 -32.51
CA VAL A 41 -9.62 -17.71 -31.94
C VAL A 41 -8.65 -18.86 -32.23
N MET A 42 -9.11 -20.11 -32.16
CA MET A 42 -8.29 -21.28 -32.51
C MET A 42 -8.03 -21.44 -34.03
N SER A 43 -8.73 -20.70 -34.89
CA SER A 43 -8.49 -20.69 -36.35
C SER A 43 -7.49 -19.61 -36.82
N THR A 44 -6.86 -18.90 -35.90
CA THR A 44 -5.81 -17.91 -36.23
C THR A 44 -4.55 -18.66 -36.69
N PRO A 45 -3.89 -18.28 -37.80
CA PRO A 45 -2.75 -19.03 -38.34
C PRO A 45 -1.57 -19.10 -37.36
N ALA A 46 -0.76 -20.17 -37.50
CA ALA A 46 0.21 -20.62 -36.51
C ALA A 46 1.17 -19.52 -36.02
N ILE A 47 1.04 -19.17 -34.75
CA ILE A 47 1.90 -18.21 -34.05
C ILE A 47 3.24 -18.92 -33.70
N PRO A 48 4.41 -18.31 -33.94
CA PRO A 48 5.71 -18.94 -33.67
C PRO A 48 5.90 -19.33 -32.20
N SER A 49 6.57 -20.47 -31.99
CA SER A 49 6.68 -21.22 -30.72
C SER A 49 7.18 -20.42 -29.51
N HIS A 50 7.95 -19.36 -29.73
CA HIS A 50 8.36 -18.41 -28.69
C HIS A 50 7.15 -17.75 -27.98
N LYS A 51 6.12 -17.32 -28.74
CA LYS A 51 4.91 -16.69 -28.15
C LYS A 51 3.94 -17.70 -27.51
N LEU A 52 4.16 -19.02 -27.65
CA LEU A 52 3.30 -20.02 -26.99
C LEU A 52 3.47 -20.04 -25.46
N LYS A 53 4.64 -19.65 -24.91
CA LYS A 53 4.84 -19.58 -23.45
C LYS A 53 4.02 -18.47 -22.79
N LEU A 54 3.84 -17.33 -23.45
CA LEU A 54 2.86 -16.31 -23.02
C LEU A 54 1.42 -16.88 -23.05
N LEU A 55 1.15 -17.78 -24.00
CA LEU A 55 -0.15 -18.36 -24.25
C LEU A 55 -0.52 -19.53 -23.32
N GLU A 56 0.42 -20.15 -22.60
CA GLU A 56 0.13 -21.12 -21.52
C GLU A 56 -0.43 -20.46 -20.24
N ILE A 57 -0.20 -19.16 -20.07
CA ILE A 57 -0.87 -18.36 -19.02
C ILE A 57 -2.35 -18.11 -19.41
N THR A 58 -2.64 -18.05 -20.71
CA THR A 58 -3.97 -17.78 -21.23
C THR A 58 -5.04 -18.80 -20.82
N PRO A 59 -4.91 -20.15 -20.90
CA PRO A 59 -5.99 -21.06 -20.51
C PRO A 59 -6.41 -20.92 -19.04
N PHE A 60 -5.51 -20.58 -18.11
CA PHE A 60 -5.88 -20.27 -16.72
C PHE A 60 -6.65 -18.95 -16.63
N MET A 61 -6.14 -17.89 -17.26
CA MET A 61 -6.81 -16.59 -17.30
C MET A 61 -8.16 -16.66 -18.02
N LEU A 62 -8.27 -17.45 -19.10
CA LEU A 62 -9.49 -17.70 -19.87
C LEU A 62 -10.49 -18.51 -19.02
N LYS A 63 -10.05 -19.53 -18.29
CA LYS A 63 -10.90 -20.26 -17.33
C LYS A 63 -11.40 -19.34 -16.22
N LYS A 64 -10.56 -18.43 -15.70
CA LYS A 64 -10.98 -17.38 -14.74
C LYS A 64 -11.98 -16.41 -15.36
N TYR A 65 -11.72 -15.94 -16.59
CA TYR A 65 -12.55 -14.98 -17.33
C TYR A 65 -13.93 -15.52 -17.71
N TYR A 66 -14.03 -16.80 -18.08
CA TYR A 66 -15.31 -17.46 -18.42
C TYR A 66 -16.06 -18.06 -17.22
N MET A 67 -15.41 -18.32 -16.08
CA MET A 67 -16.06 -18.93 -14.90
C MET A 67 -16.34 -17.94 -13.76
N ALA A 68 -15.77 -16.75 -13.76
CA ALA A 68 -16.03 -15.76 -12.71
C ALA A 68 -17.42 -15.13 -12.87
N LYS A 69 -18.29 -15.29 -11.86
CA LYS A 69 -19.40 -14.36 -11.63
C LYS A 69 -18.80 -12.98 -11.31
N GLY A 70 -18.68 -12.13 -12.33
CA GLY A 70 -17.99 -10.85 -12.23
C GLY A 70 -18.48 -9.99 -11.05
N GLY A 71 -17.53 -9.38 -10.35
CA GLY A 71 -17.76 -8.47 -9.24
C GLY A 71 -18.55 -7.23 -9.65
N THR A 72 -19.35 -6.70 -8.74
CA THR A 72 -20.08 -5.43 -8.96
C THR A 72 -19.10 -4.26 -8.96
N LEU A 73 -19.49 -3.12 -9.57
CA LEU A 73 -18.69 -1.89 -9.53
C LEU A 73 -18.30 -1.50 -8.09
N VAL A 74 -19.22 -1.65 -7.14
CA VAL A 74 -18.99 -1.37 -5.72
C VAL A 74 -17.95 -2.32 -5.13
N SER A 75 -18.02 -3.63 -5.44
CA SER A 75 -17.03 -4.60 -4.97
C SER A 75 -15.65 -4.37 -5.59
N SER A 76 -15.59 -4.00 -6.87
CA SER A 76 -14.33 -3.66 -7.55
C SER A 76 -13.72 -2.38 -6.96
N ALA A 77 -14.54 -1.38 -6.67
CA ALA A 77 -14.10 -0.13 -6.05
C ALA A 77 -13.60 -0.36 -4.61
N PHE A 78 -14.33 -1.17 -3.85
CA PHE A 78 -13.92 -1.56 -2.50
C PHE A 78 -12.59 -2.31 -2.50
N ASN A 79 -12.39 -3.29 -3.40
CA ASN A 79 -11.12 -4.01 -3.53
C ASN A 79 -9.97 -3.08 -3.94
N LEU A 80 -10.20 -2.13 -4.85
CA LEU A 80 -9.18 -1.17 -5.29
C LEU A 80 -8.83 -0.17 -4.18
N ALA A 81 -9.83 0.30 -3.43
CA ALA A 81 -9.63 1.12 -2.25
C ALA A 81 -8.86 0.36 -1.16
N SER A 82 -9.24 -0.89 -0.83
CA SER A 82 -8.53 -1.69 0.18
C SER A 82 -7.10 -2.06 -0.22
N ALA A 83 -6.81 -2.20 -1.52
CA ALA A 83 -5.44 -2.37 -2.01
C ALA A 83 -4.60 -1.09 -1.91
N THR A 84 -5.24 0.07 -1.76
CA THR A 84 -4.60 1.38 -1.60
C THR A 84 -4.42 1.73 -0.13
N LEU A 85 -5.47 1.53 0.69
CA LEU A 85 -5.54 1.71 2.15
C LEU A 85 -4.65 0.68 2.90
N GLY A 86 -3.34 0.78 2.70
CA GLY A 86 -2.33 -0.08 3.31
C GLY A 86 -1.38 0.68 4.23
N ALA A 87 -0.17 0.15 4.38
CA ALA A 87 0.87 0.71 5.26
C ALA A 87 1.22 2.19 4.98
N GLY A 88 1.04 2.69 3.75
CA GLY A 88 1.29 4.10 3.42
C GLY A 88 0.47 5.08 4.26
N ALA A 89 -0.76 4.71 4.63
CA ALA A 89 -1.64 5.52 5.48
C ALA A 89 -1.02 5.89 6.83
N LEU A 90 -0.13 5.03 7.36
CA LEU A 90 0.45 5.15 8.69
C LEU A 90 1.53 6.24 8.80
N ALA A 91 2.11 6.63 7.65
CA ALA A 91 3.17 7.63 7.55
C ALA A 91 2.64 9.02 7.16
N LEU A 92 1.37 9.12 6.73
CA LEU A 92 0.73 10.38 6.33
C LEU A 92 0.77 11.48 7.42
N PRO A 93 0.61 11.19 8.72
CA PRO A 93 0.72 12.21 9.78
C PRO A 93 2.10 12.89 9.81
N SER A 94 3.17 12.09 9.80
CA SER A 94 4.55 12.60 9.77
C SER A 94 4.85 13.34 8.46
N ALA A 95 4.40 12.80 7.31
CA ALA A 95 4.53 13.48 6.02
C ALA A 95 3.86 14.87 6.02
N MET A 96 2.66 14.99 6.62
CA MET A 96 1.95 16.26 6.72
C MET A 96 2.64 17.29 7.61
N LEU A 97 3.41 16.87 8.62
CA LEU A 97 4.23 17.78 9.43
C LEU A 97 5.47 18.28 8.69
N HIS A 98 6.07 17.43 7.85
CA HIS A 98 7.25 17.79 7.06
C HIS A 98 6.91 18.68 5.86
N SER A 99 5.77 18.46 5.18
CA SER A 99 5.30 19.34 4.09
C SER A 99 4.45 20.53 4.55
N GLY A 100 3.85 20.43 5.73
CA GLY A 100 2.72 21.26 6.14
C GLY A 100 1.40 20.86 5.49
N PHE A 101 0.28 21.21 6.13
CA PHE A 101 -1.06 20.73 5.76
C PHE A 101 -1.54 21.15 4.37
N ILE A 102 -1.35 22.41 3.96
CA ILE A 102 -1.84 22.91 2.68
C ILE A 102 -1.10 22.20 1.53
N VAL A 103 0.22 22.06 1.65
CA VAL A 103 1.06 21.34 0.67
C VAL A 103 0.72 19.85 0.66
N GLY A 104 0.50 19.24 1.82
CA GLY A 104 0.10 17.84 1.95
C GLY A 104 -1.23 17.55 1.26
N ILE A 105 -2.28 18.31 1.59
CA ILE A 105 -3.63 18.15 1.00
C ILE A 105 -3.59 18.40 -0.52
N LEU A 106 -2.88 19.43 -0.98
CA LEU A 106 -2.71 19.69 -2.41
C LEU A 106 -1.97 18.55 -3.12
N THR A 107 -0.91 18.01 -2.50
CA THR A 107 -0.15 16.89 -3.06
C THR A 107 -0.99 15.62 -3.12
N LEU A 108 -1.78 15.31 -2.08
CA LEU A 108 -2.74 14.20 -2.11
C LEU A 108 -3.75 14.34 -3.26
N ALA A 109 -4.29 15.55 -3.50
CA ALA A 109 -5.20 15.81 -4.62
C ALA A 109 -4.52 15.66 -6.00
N VAL A 110 -3.26 16.09 -6.13
CA VAL A 110 -2.47 15.92 -7.37
C VAL A 110 -2.15 14.44 -7.62
N VAL A 111 -1.69 13.71 -6.61
CA VAL A 111 -1.40 12.26 -6.69
C VAL A 111 -2.67 11.47 -6.98
N TYR A 112 -3.81 11.83 -6.39
CA TYR A 112 -5.13 11.29 -6.74
C TYR A 112 -5.42 11.38 -8.26
N LEU A 113 -5.25 12.57 -8.86
CA LEU A 113 -5.49 12.78 -10.28
C LEU A 113 -4.53 11.95 -11.14
N PHE A 114 -3.24 11.94 -10.82
CA PHE A 114 -2.24 11.15 -11.54
C PHE A 114 -2.49 9.64 -11.42
N THR A 115 -2.92 9.13 -10.26
CA THR A 115 -3.22 7.70 -10.08
C THR A 115 -4.44 7.28 -10.88
N VAL A 116 -5.52 8.07 -10.88
CA VAL A 116 -6.71 7.79 -11.71
C VAL A 116 -6.36 7.84 -13.21
N TYR A 117 -5.54 8.82 -13.64
CA TYR A 117 -5.10 8.94 -15.02
C TYR A 117 -4.17 7.79 -15.46
N SER A 118 -3.25 7.38 -14.59
CA SER A 118 -2.37 6.22 -14.79
C SER A 118 -3.16 4.94 -14.99
N ILE A 119 -4.17 4.67 -14.13
CA ILE A 119 -5.08 3.52 -14.27
C ILE A 119 -5.88 3.63 -15.57
N TYR A 120 -6.38 4.80 -15.94
CA TYR A 120 -7.07 5.01 -17.22
C TYR A 120 -6.20 4.63 -18.41
N LEU A 121 -4.95 5.13 -18.47
CA LEU A 121 -4.01 4.84 -19.57
C LEU A 121 -3.70 3.35 -19.64
N LEU A 122 -3.33 2.73 -18.52
CA LEU A 122 -2.99 1.32 -18.40
C LEU A 122 -4.13 0.42 -18.93
N ILE A 123 -5.35 0.67 -18.47
CA ILE A 123 -6.53 -0.11 -18.85
C ILE A 123 -6.97 0.20 -20.29
N LYS A 124 -6.77 1.43 -20.78
CA LYS A 124 -7.03 1.78 -22.19
C LYS A 124 -6.10 1.01 -23.12
N VAL A 125 -4.80 0.99 -22.83
CA VAL A 125 -3.80 0.26 -23.62
C VAL A 125 -4.10 -1.24 -23.59
N GLY A 126 -4.33 -1.82 -22.41
CA GLY A 126 -4.64 -3.25 -22.32
C GLY A 126 -5.92 -3.67 -23.06
N VAL A 127 -6.93 -2.80 -23.13
CA VAL A 127 -8.13 -3.03 -23.95
C VAL A 127 -7.87 -2.86 -25.45
N LEU A 128 -6.98 -1.94 -25.86
CA LEU A 128 -6.64 -1.73 -27.27
C LEU A 128 -5.80 -2.86 -27.87
N HIS A 129 -4.89 -3.43 -27.08
CA HIS A 129 -3.98 -4.51 -27.50
C HIS A 129 -4.47 -5.91 -27.11
N GLU A 130 -5.60 -6.01 -26.38
CA GLU A 130 -6.12 -7.24 -25.76
C GLU A 130 -5.13 -7.96 -24.80
N LEU A 131 -4.15 -7.22 -24.27
CA LEU A 131 -3.13 -7.69 -23.34
C LEU A 131 -3.41 -7.16 -21.92
N TYR A 132 -3.43 -8.05 -20.93
CA TYR A 132 -3.76 -7.71 -19.53
C TYR A 132 -2.63 -8.07 -18.55
N SER A 133 -1.38 -7.88 -19.01
CA SER A 133 -0.16 -7.96 -18.22
C SER A 133 0.75 -6.78 -18.55
N TYR A 134 1.40 -6.22 -17.54
CA TYR A 134 2.39 -5.14 -17.70
C TYR A 134 3.53 -5.53 -18.63
N GLU A 135 4.09 -6.71 -18.40
CA GLU A 135 5.19 -7.29 -19.19
C GLU A 135 4.80 -7.44 -20.67
N ALA A 136 3.62 -7.98 -20.93
CA ALA A 136 3.13 -8.18 -22.30
C ALA A 136 2.85 -6.85 -23.03
N ILE A 137 2.30 -5.85 -22.33
CA ILE A 137 2.10 -4.51 -22.90
C ILE A 137 3.44 -3.82 -23.18
N ALA A 138 4.46 -4.04 -22.33
CA ALA A 138 5.80 -3.52 -22.57
C ALA A 138 6.44 -4.16 -23.81
N ASP A 139 6.43 -5.50 -23.93
CA ASP A 139 6.93 -6.21 -25.13
C ASP A 139 6.28 -5.67 -26.42
N ASP A 140 4.96 -5.52 -26.43
CA ASP A 140 4.20 -5.13 -27.63
C ASP A 140 4.40 -3.66 -28.04
N LEU A 141 4.62 -2.75 -27.07
CA LEU A 141 4.79 -1.31 -27.34
C LEU A 141 6.25 -0.86 -27.46
N LEU A 142 7.16 -1.47 -26.72
CA LEU A 142 8.54 -1.01 -26.53
C LEU A 142 9.59 -2.09 -26.87
N GLY A 143 9.15 -3.29 -27.26
CA GLY A 143 10.00 -4.42 -27.64
C GLY A 143 10.51 -5.24 -26.45
N SER A 144 10.97 -6.45 -26.72
CA SER A 144 11.15 -7.51 -25.71
C SER A 144 12.14 -7.22 -24.58
N TYR A 145 13.09 -6.29 -24.76
CA TYR A 145 13.96 -5.84 -23.67
C TYR A 145 13.20 -5.10 -22.55
N SER A 146 12.12 -4.40 -22.91
CA SER A 146 11.28 -3.68 -21.95
C SER A 146 10.43 -4.60 -21.07
N GLN A 147 10.14 -5.83 -21.54
CA GLN A 147 9.43 -6.85 -20.78
C GLN A 147 10.18 -7.16 -19.47
N GLU A 148 11.47 -7.52 -19.60
CA GLU A 148 12.35 -7.87 -18.48
C GLU A 148 12.55 -6.69 -17.52
N ILE A 149 12.73 -5.47 -18.04
CA ILE A 149 12.82 -4.25 -17.21
C ILE A 149 11.52 -4.02 -16.43
N THR A 150 10.37 -4.20 -17.07
CA THR A 150 9.07 -3.98 -16.43
C THR A 150 8.80 -5.02 -15.35
N GLY A 151 9.12 -6.30 -15.61
CA GLY A 151 9.08 -7.37 -14.62
C GLY A 151 10.00 -7.07 -13.43
N LEU A 152 11.24 -6.64 -13.67
CA LEU A 152 12.19 -6.24 -12.63
C LEU A 152 11.64 -5.10 -11.75
N PHE A 153 11.07 -4.05 -12.34
CA PHE A 153 10.47 -2.95 -11.55
C PHE A 153 9.28 -3.41 -10.70
N ILE A 154 8.44 -4.31 -11.22
CA ILE A 154 7.31 -4.88 -10.47
C ILE A 154 7.81 -5.75 -9.31
N VAL A 155 8.85 -6.57 -9.53
CA VAL A 155 9.47 -7.38 -8.47
C VAL A 155 10.09 -6.50 -7.39
N LEU A 156 10.84 -5.46 -7.75
CA LEU A 156 11.43 -4.51 -6.81
C LEU A 156 10.36 -3.75 -6.01
N PHE A 157 9.28 -3.32 -6.67
CA PHE A 157 8.14 -2.69 -6.00
C PHE A 157 7.49 -3.63 -4.97
N CYS A 158 7.15 -4.86 -5.38
CA CYS A 158 6.52 -5.85 -4.51
C CYS A 158 7.43 -6.23 -3.33
N TRP A 159 8.74 -6.35 -3.55
CA TRP A 159 9.72 -6.57 -2.50
C TRP A 159 9.78 -5.40 -1.51
N GLY A 160 9.83 -4.16 -2.00
CA GLY A 160 9.80 -2.97 -1.14
C GLY A 160 8.53 -2.87 -0.29
N VAL A 161 7.36 -3.13 -0.88
CA VAL A 161 6.08 -3.18 -0.16
C VAL A 161 6.09 -4.27 0.92
N ALA A 162 6.62 -5.47 0.63
CA ALA A 162 6.75 -6.53 1.62
C ALA A 162 7.66 -6.14 2.79
N VAL A 163 8.80 -5.48 2.52
CA VAL A 163 9.71 -4.95 3.55
C VAL A 163 8.99 -3.91 4.42
N VAL A 164 8.22 -2.99 3.83
CA VAL A 164 7.45 -1.98 4.58
C VAL A 164 6.46 -2.65 5.55
N TYR A 165 5.73 -3.69 5.13
CA TYR A 165 4.82 -4.41 6.04
C TYR A 165 5.53 -5.10 7.21
N ILE A 166 6.72 -5.68 6.98
CA ILE A 166 7.55 -6.27 8.05
C ILE A 166 8.03 -5.19 9.03
N VAL A 167 8.49 -4.04 8.52
CA VAL A 167 8.95 -2.91 9.33
C VAL A 167 7.82 -2.36 10.21
N VAL A 168 6.67 -2.05 9.60
CA VAL A 168 5.47 -1.57 10.29
C VAL A 168 5.03 -2.52 11.41
N MET A 169 5.05 -3.83 11.15
CA MET A 169 4.66 -4.82 12.16
C MET A 169 5.64 -4.87 13.34
N GLY A 170 6.95 -4.85 13.09
CA GLY A 170 7.94 -4.82 14.18
C GLY A 170 7.91 -3.51 14.98
N ASP A 171 7.59 -2.39 14.32
CA ASP A 171 7.40 -1.10 14.99
C ASP A 171 6.17 -1.07 15.89
N PHE A 172 5.06 -1.68 15.46
CA PHE A 172 3.86 -1.83 16.27
C PHE A 172 4.03 -2.85 17.41
N MET A 173 4.76 -3.94 17.18
CA MET A 173 4.99 -4.97 18.21
C MET A 173 5.96 -4.54 19.31
N THR A 174 6.96 -3.71 19.00
CA THR A 174 7.99 -3.35 20.00
C THR A 174 7.40 -2.70 21.26
N PRO A 175 6.51 -1.68 21.18
CA PRO A 175 5.80 -1.13 22.35
C PRO A 175 4.92 -2.15 23.09
N LEU A 176 4.23 -3.04 22.35
CA LEU A 176 3.37 -4.06 22.96
C LEU A 176 4.21 -5.07 23.78
N MET A 177 5.42 -5.39 23.33
CA MET A 177 6.32 -6.31 24.02
C MET A 177 7.02 -5.68 25.22
N SER A 178 7.35 -4.38 25.16
CA SER A 178 7.83 -3.65 26.35
C SER A 178 6.72 -3.50 27.38
N THR A 179 5.47 -3.32 26.94
CA THR A 179 4.29 -3.40 27.82
C THR A 179 4.26 -4.77 28.48
N LEU A 180 4.20 -5.89 27.73
CA LEU A 180 4.14 -7.25 28.28
C LEU A 180 5.40 -7.72 29.06
N GLY A 181 6.47 -6.93 29.19
CA GLY A 181 7.72 -7.32 29.85
C GLY A 181 8.59 -8.34 29.10
N ILE A 182 8.22 -8.69 27.86
CA ILE A 182 8.90 -9.73 27.04
C ILE A 182 10.03 -9.12 26.19
N SER A 183 10.19 -7.79 26.17
CA SER A 183 11.20 -7.05 25.41
C SER A 183 12.65 -7.49 25.66
N HIS A 184 12.98 -7.94 26.87
CA HIS A 184 14.31 -8.49 27.20
C HIS A 184 14.59 -9.87 26.59
N ILE A 185 13.54 -10.64 26.28
CA ILE A 185 13.64 -12.01 25.78
C ILE A 185 13.60 -12.04 24.25
N ILE A 186 12.79 -11.18 23.64
CA ILE A 186 12.55 -11.16 22.19
C ILE A 186 12.79 -9.75 21.65
N GLY A 187 13.79 -9.58 20.79
CA GLY A 187 14.08 -8.30 20.14
C GLY A 187 13.23 -8.00 18.91
N ARG A 188 13.11 -6.72 18.52
CA ARG A 188 12.40 -6.24 17.31
C ARG A 188 12.75 -7.03 16.06
N LYS A 189 14.04 -7.32 15.84
CA LYS A 189 14.53 -8.14 14.71
C LYS A 189 13.96 -9.55 14.73
N THR A 190 13.96 -10.20 15.89
CA THR A 190 13.42 -11.57 16.08
C THR A 190 11.93 -11.63 15.76
N VAL A 191 11.13 -10.64 16.19
CA VAL A 191 9.70 -10.58 15.86
C VAL A 191 9.47 -10.35 14.37
N MET A 192 10.24 -9.46 13.73
CA MET A 192 10.18 -9.28 12.27
C MET A 192 10.47 -10.59 11.52
N THR A 193 11.48 -11.34 11.95
CA THR A 193 11.83 -12.64 11.37
C THR A 193 10.74 -13.69 11.60
N ILE A 194 10.20 -13.81 12.82
CA ILE A 194 9.10 -14.74 13.14
C ILE A 194 7.85 -14.38 12.34
N PHE A 195 7.47 -13.10 12.28
CA PHE A 195 6.31 -12.64 11.50
C PHE A 195 6.47 -12.97 10.00
N PHE A 196 7.67 -12.79 9.45
CA PHE A 196 7.95 -13.17 8.07
C PHE A 196 7.78 -14.68 7.84
N PHE A 197 8.50 -15.53 8.57
CA PHE A 197 8.50 -16.98 8.33
C PHE A 197 7.22 -17.70 8.76
N CYS A 198 6.58 -17.26 9.85
CA CYS A 198 5.41 -17.94 10.41
C CYS A 198 4.07 -17.40 9.90
N ILE A 199 4.02 -16.17 9.37
CA ILE A 199 2.76 -15.53 8.91
C ILE A 199 2.85 -15.10 7.44
N MET A 200 3.74 -14.17 7.07
CA MET A 200 3.73 -13.63 5.69
C MET A 200 4.10 -14.68 4.63
N PHE A 201 5.15 -15.46 4.86
CA PHE A 201 5.62 -16.48 3.94
C PHE A 201 4.57 -17.58 3.67
N PRO A 202 3.97 -18.25 4.68
CA PRO A 202 2.91 -19.23 4.42
C PRO A 202 1.65 -18.62 3.81
N LEU A 203 1.29 -17.36 4.13
CA LEU A 203 0.20 -16.67 3.41
C LEU A 203 0.54 -16.43 1.93
N SER A 204 1.79 -16.12 1.58
CA SER A 204 2.22 -15.95 0.19
C SER A 204 2.23 -17.26 -0.62
N LEU A 205 2.37 -18.41 0.06
CA LEU A 205 2.26 -19.75 -0.51
C LEU A 205 0.80 -20.19 -0.72
N ALA A 206 -0.18 -19.48 -0.12
CA ALA A 206 -1.59 -19.86 -0.18
C ALA A 206 -2.19 -19.59 -1.57
N ARG A 207 -2.37 -20.67 -2.35
CA ARG A 207 -2.80 -20.62 -3.76
C ARG A 207 -4.24 -20.14 -4.01
N GLN A 208 -5.02 -19.80 -2.97
CA GLN A 208 -6.44 -19.43 -3.09
C GLN A 208 -6.71 -17.94 -2.83
N VAL A 209 -6.91 -17.19 -3.92
CA VAL A 209 -7.17 -15.74 -3.90
C VAL A 209 -8.58 -15.40 -3.36
N ASN A 210 -9.50 -16.37 -3.24
CA ASN A 210 -10.88 -16.10 -2.76
C ASN A 210 -10.95 -15.56 -1.31
N THR A 211 -9.95 -15.82 -0.48
CA THR A 211 -9.88 -15.32 0.91
C THR A 211 -9.64 -13.80 0.98
N LEU A 212 -9.09 -13.20 -0.09
CA LEU A 212 -8.69 -11.78 -0.11
C LEU A 212 -9.85 -10.81 0.09
N ARG A 213 -11.09 -11.22 -0.25
CA ARG A 213 -12.29 -10.39 -0.03
C ARG A 213 -12.54 -10.13 1.46
N TYR A 214 -12.26 -11.10 2.33
CA TYR A 214 -12.37 -10.92 3.78
C TYR A 214 -11.22 -10.05 4.31
N ALA A 215 -9.99 -10.25 3.82
CA ALA A 215 -8.85 -9.41 4.16
C ALA A 215 -9.09 -7.92 3.78
N SER A 216 -9.71 -7.67 2.63
CA SER A 216 -10.09 -6.32 2.18
C SER A 216 -11.07 -5.62 3.14
N ILE A 217 -12.03 -6.38 3.71
CA ILE A 217 -12.97 -5.86 4.71
C ILE A 217 -12.24 -5.50 6.00
N VAL A 218 -11.37 -6.40 6.50
CA VAL A 218 -10.58 -6.16 7.72
C VAL A 218 -9.63 -4.97 7.55
N GLY A 219 -8.93 -4.87 6.42
CA GLY A 219 -8.03 -3.76 6.11
C GLY A 219 -8.75 -2.42 6.09
N CYS A 220 -9.86 -2.32 5.36
CA CYS A 220 -10.66 -1.09 5.31
C CYS A 220 -11.23 -0.71 6.69
N ALA A 221 -11.76 -1.69 7.44
CA ALA A 221 -12.23 -1.47 8.82
C ALA A 221 -11.11 -0.98 9.75
N SER A 222 -9.90 -1.55 9.64
CA SER A 222 -8.75 -1.11 10.44
C SER A 222 -8.30 0.32 10.13
N THR A 223 -8.35 0.74 8.86
CA THR A 223 -8.04 2.13 8.47
C THR A 223 -9.12 3.11 8.94
N LEU A 224 -10.40 2.71 8.92
CA LEU A 224 -11.49 3.50 9.49
C LEU A 224 -11.36 3.64 11.02
N LEU A 225 -11.00 2.57 11.73
CA LEU A 225 -10.72 2.61 13.16
C LEU A 225 -9.52 3.52 13.48
N LEU A 226 -8.46 3.47 12.68
CA LEU A 226 -7.33 4.40 12.81
C LEU A 226 -7.76 5.86 12.63
N ALA A 227 -8.55 6.15 11.59
CA ALA A 227 -9.07 7.50 11.36
C ALA A 227 -9.89 8.00 12.55
N MET A 228 -10.83 7.19 13.07
CA MET A 228 -11.61 7.55 14.27
C MET A 228 -10.72 7.73 15.50
N ALA A 229 -9.74 6.86 15.73
CA ALA A 229 -8.80 7.00 16.84
C ALA A 229 -8.03 8.33 16.78
N THR A 230 -7.50 8.71 15.61
CA THR A 230 -6.80 10.00 15.45
C THR A 230 -7.69 11.22 15.69
N VAL A 231 -8.97 11.16 15.28
CA VAL A 231 -9.94 12.23 15.56
C VAL A 231 -10.24 12.35 17.05
N ILE A 232 -10.52 11.23 17.73
CA ILE A 232 -10.79 11.20 19.17
C ILE A 232 -9.59 11.77 19.95
N ARG A 233 -8.36 11.36 19.63
CA ARG A 233 -7.14 11.88 20.26
C ARG A 233 -6.92 13.38 20.03
N THR A 234 -7.32 13.90 18.86
CA THR A 234 -7.25 15.34 18.60
C THR A 234 -8.23 16.10 19.50
N ILE A 235 -9.45 15.58 19.67
CA ILE A 235 -10.47 16.19 20.53
C ILE A 235 -10.03 16.17 22.01
N GLU A 236 -9.44 15.06 22.48
CA GLU A 236 -8.90 14.94 23.84
C GLU A 236 -7.77 15.96 24.13
N LYS A 237 -6.92 16.25 23.14
CA LYS A 237 -5.76 17.15 23.29
C LYS A 237 -6.12 18.65 23.21
N GLY A 238 -7.25 18.99 22.60
CA GLY A 238 -7.70 20.38 22.42
C GLY A 238 -7.03 21.10 21.25
N ASP A 239 -7.08 22.44 21.27
CA ASP A 239 -6.63 23.25 20.14
C ASP A 239 -5.10 23.25 19.98
N THR A 240 -4.64 22.51 18.97
CA THR A 240 -3.24 22.34 18.59
C THR A 240 -2.94 22.91 17.21
N LEU A 241 -3.91 23.57 16.56
CA LEU A 241 -3.78 24.03 15.17
C LEU A 241 -2.86 25.25 15.04
N SER A 242 -2.76 26.07 16.09
CA SER A 242 -1.94 27.31 16.13
C SER A 242 -0.44 27.08 15.99
N HIS A 243 0.07 25.91 16.38
CA HIS A 243 1.49 25.56 16.35
C HIS A 243 1.89 24.70 15.13
N MET A 244 0.96 24.45 14.20
CA MET A 244 1.17 23.56 13.07
C MET A 244 1.77 24.23 11.82
N PRO A 245 2.70 23.60 11.11
CA PRO A 245 3.17 24.09 9.82
C PRO A 245 2.05 24.00 8.77
N MET A 246 1.60 25.15 8.27
CA MET A 246 0.61 25.19 7.17
C MET A 246 1.24 24.88 5.81
N ALA A 247 2.48 25.33 5.58
CA ALA A 247 3.28 25.00 4.42
C ALA A 247 4.78 25.02 4.78
N ARG A 248 5.53 24.02 4.32
CA ARG A 248 6.98 23.90 4.41
C ARG A 248 7.53 23.42 3.08
N PHE A 249 8.67 23.99 2.68
CA PHE A 249 9.41 23.65 1.47
C PHE A 249 10.88 23.45 1.81
N ASP A 250 11.18 22.30 2.40
CA ASP A 250 12.53 21.88 2.77
C ASP A 250 12.82 20.47 2.21
N THR A 251 14.03 19.97 2.42
CA THR A 251 14.49 18.63 2.04
C THR A 251 13.56 17.54 2.59
N ASP A 252 13.07 17.69 3.82
CA ASP A 252 12.11 16.77 4.44
C ASP A 252 10.75 16.78 3.73
N SER A 253 10.33 17.93 3.17
CA SER A 253 9.11 18.03 2.37
C SER A 253 9.21 17.22 1.07
N VAL A 254 10.41 17.02 0.51
CA VAL A 254 10.63 16.12 -0.64
C VAL A 254 10.40 14.66 -0.23
N SER A 255 10.82 14.26 0.97
CA SER A 255 10.55 12.91 1.49
C SER A 255 9.05 12.67 1.71
N ALA A 256 8.31 13.70 2.13
CA ALA A 256 6.85 13.64 2.28
C ALA A 256 6.14 13.38 0.94
N ILE A 257 6.61 13.99 -0.17
CA ILE A 257 6.06 13.74 -1.51
C ILE A 257 6.19 12.26 -1.89
N SER A 258 7.34 11.64 -1.64
CA SER A 258 7.53 10.19 -1.86
C SER A 258 6.56 9.34 -1.04
N THR A 259 6.29 9.72 0.21
CA THR A 259 5.29 9.05 1.07
C THR A 259 3.87 9.18 0.52
N TYR A 260 3.48 10.35 0.01
CA TYR A 260 2.18 10.55 -0.65
C TYR A 260 2.06 9.70 -1.92
N VAL A 261 3.07 9.69 -2.78
CA VAL A 261 3.07 8.84 -4.00
C VAL A 261 2.95 7.36 -3.64
N PHE A 262 3.76 6.88 -2.70
CA PHE A 262 3.71 5.49 -2.22
C PHE A 262 2.34 5.09 -1.67
N SER A 263 1.65 6.01 -0.99
CA SER A 263 0.32 5.76 -0.41
C SER A 263 -0.80 5.57 -1.44
N TYR A 264 -0.57 5.88 -2.72
CA TYR A 264 -1.51 5.64 -3.83
C TYR A 264 -1.06 4.53 -4.79
N CYS A 265 -0.01 3.78 -4.45
CA CYS A 265 0.51 2.71 -5.31
C CYS A 265 -0.42 1.47 -5.34
N CYS A 266 -1.44 1.49 -6.19
CA CYS A 266 -2.41 0.41 -6.40
C CYS A 266 -2.45 -0.13 -7.84
N GLN A 267 -1.62 0.43 -8.74
CA GLN A 267 -1.62 0.10 -10.16
C GLN A 267 -1.35 -1.40 -10.45
N PRO A 268 -0.45 -2.12 -9.76
CA PRO A 268 -0.18 -3.54 -10.06
C PRO A 268 -1.39 -4.47 -9.97
N VAL A 269 -2.38 -4.15 -9.12
CA VAL A 269 -3.62 -4.95 -8.99
C VAL A 269 -4.72 -4.54 -9.97
N ALA A 270 -4.54 -3.45 -10.74
CA ALA A 270 -5.58 -2.87 -11.58
C ALA A 270 -6.09 -3.84 -12.67
N PHE A 271 -5.20 -4.60 -13.33
CA PHE A 271 -5.63 -5.61 -14.32
C PHE A 271 -6.40 -6.77 -13.69
N SER A 272 -5.98 -7.25 -12.52
CA SER A 272 -6.69 -8.31 -11.79
C SER A 272 -8.12 -7.88 -11.44
N ILE A 273 -8.29 -6.66 -10.95
CA ILE A 273 -9.61 -6.08 -10.61
C ILE A 273 -10.44 -5.81 -11.88
N PHE A 274 -9.81 -5.38 -12.98
CA PHE A 274 -10.48 -5.17 -14.26
C PHE A 274 -11.05 -6.46 -14.84
N LEU A 275 -10.27 -7.54 -14.86
CA LEU A 275 -10.68 -8.85 -15.37
C LEU A 275 -11.76 -9.52 -14.50
N GLU A 276 -11.86 -9.16 -13.22
CA GLU A 276 -12.91 -9.63 -12.32
C GLU A 276 -14.19 -8.78 -12.38
N MET A 277 -14.19 -7.62 -13.05
CA MET A 277 -15.33 -6.69 -13.07
C MET A 277 -16.46 -7.15 -14.01
N LYS A 278 -17.71 -7.15 -13.52
CA LYS A 278 -18.88 -7.41 -14.37
C LYS A 278 -19.07 -6.28 -15.40
N ASN A 279 -19.13 -6.69 -16.67
CA ASN A 279 -19.18 -5.80 -17.84
C ASN A 279 -18.00 -4.82 -17.83
N ALA A 280 -16.77 -5.36 -17.77
CA ALA A 280 -15.54 -4.58 -17.77
C ALA A 280 -15.45 -3.65 -18.98
N SER A 281 -15.03 -2.40 -18.74
CA SER A 281 -14.83 -1.37 -19.76
C SER A 281 -13.95 -0.27 -19.18
N THR A 282 -13.09 0.34 -19.99
CA THR A 282 -12.18 1.43 -19.56
C THR A 282 -12.94 2.55 -18.84
N LYS A 283 -14.14 2.94 -19.31
CA LYS A 283 -14.97 3.96 -18.65
C LYS A 283 -15.42 3.53 -17.25
N ARG A 284 -15.88 2.27 -17.10
CA ARG A 284 -16.34 1.69 -15.83
C ARG A 284 -15.20 1.52 -14.83
N MET A 285 -14.02 1.10 -15.31
CA MET A 285 -12.82 1.00 -14.49
C MET A 285 -12.27 2.36 -14.05
N THR A 286 -12.33 3.37 -14.91
CA THR A 286 -11.90 4.74 -14.56
C THR A 286 -12.86 5.37 -13.54
N PHE A 287 -14.17 5.16 -13.68
CA PHE A 287 -15.15 5.58 -12.68
C PHE A 287 -14.93 4.85 -11.34
N CYS A 288 -14.73 3.53 -11.38
CA CYS A 288 -14.38 2.70 -10.23
C CYS A 288 -13.12 3.22 -9.51
N ALA A 289 -12.05 3.51 -10.27
CA ALA A 289 -10.81 4.09 -9.75
C ALA A 289 -11.01 5.48 -9.15
N SER A 290 -11.74 6.37 -9.84
CA SER A 290 -12.06 7.71 -9.33
C SER A 290 -12.79 7.66 -7.99
N CYS A 291 -13.87 6.87 -7.87
CA CYS A 291 -14.56 6.68 -6.60
C CYS A 291 -13.65 6.10 -5.51
N SER A 292 -12.86 5.07 -5.84
CA SER A 292 -11.96 4.41 -4.88
C SER A 292 -10.90 5.36 -4.35
N MET A 293 -10.20 6.06 -5.26
CA MET A 293 -9.12 6.97 -4.90
C MET A 293 -9.66 8.22 -4.19
N LEU A 294 -10.89 8.66 -4.49
CA LEU A 294 -11.55 9.74 -3.75
C LEU A 294 -11.83 9.33 -2.30
N THR A 295 -12.40 8.14 -2.08
CA THR A 295 -12.60 7.59 -0.72
C THR A 295 -11.27 7.46 0.02
N CYS A 296 -10.21 6.98 -0.63
CA CYS A 296 -8.88 6.92 -0.02
C CYS A 296 -8.36 8.31 0.34
N THR A 297 -8.49 9.29 -0.56
CA THR A 297 -8.05 10.68 -0.33
C THR A 297 -8.74 11.31 0.89
N LEU A 298 -10.05 11.12 1.05
CA LEU A 298 -10.78 11.62 2.21
C LEU A 298 -10.27 10.99 3.52
N LEU A 299 -10.07 9.67 3.54
CA LEU A 299 -9.51 8.98 4.71
C LEU A 299 -8.06 9.40 4.99
N TYR A 300 -7.25 9.64 3.96
CA TYR A 300 -5.87 10.08 4.06
C TYR A 300 -5.74 11.51 4.59
N ILE A 301 -6.66 12.41 4.21
CA ILE A 301 -6.75 13.75 4.80
C ILE A 301 -7.14 13.64 6.28
N VAL A 302 -8.12 12.79 6.64
CA VAL A 302 -8.49 12.61 8.05
C VAL A 302 -7.33 12.03 8.87
N VAL A 303 -6.77 10.88 8.47
CA VAL A 303 -5.65 10.25 9.18
C VAL A 303 -4.44 11.18 9.24
N GLY A 304 -4.08 11.84 8.14
CA GLY A 304 -2.94 12.75 8.08
C GLY A 304 -3.10 13.98 8.99
N VAL A 305 -4.20 14.73 8.84
CA VAL A 305 -4.42 15.99 9.58
C VAL A 305 -4.66 15.72 11.06
N PHE A 306 -5.61 14.84 11.41
CA PHE A 306 -5.91 14.55 12.80
C PHE A 306 -4.82 13.71 13.47
N GLY A 307 -4.15 12.81 12.74
CA GLY A 307 -2.99 12.10 13.27
C GLY A 307 -1.84 13.04 13.60
N ALA A 308 -1.58 14.03 12.75
CA ALA A 308 -0.59 15.06 13.03
C ALA A 308 -1.01 15.92 14.23
N LEU A 309 -2.26 16.41 14.31
CA LEU A 309 -2.74 17.23 15.44
C LEU A 309 -2.65 16.48 16.78
N ALA A 310 -3.10 15.21 16.80
CA ALA A 310 -3.04 14.35 17.97
C ALA A 310 -1.64 14.24 18.58
N PHE A 311 -0.57 14.17 17.78
CA PHE A 311 0.79 13.94 18.29
C PHE A 311 1.73 15.16 18.19
N GLY A 312 1.48 16.10 17.28
CA GLY A 312 2.31 17.30 17.11
C GLY A 312 3.72 16.95 16.63
N GLU A 313 4.73 17.62 17.17
CA GLU A 313 6.14 17.36 16.83
C GLU A 313 6.60 15.93 17.20
N ASP A 314 5.93 15.26 18.15
CA ASP A 314 6.21 13.87 18.54
C ASP A 314 5.72 12.81 17.52
N THR A 315 5.09 13.22 16.41
CA THR A 315 4.52 12.30 15.41
C THR A 315 5.62 11.48 14.73
N ARG A 316 5.60 10.16 14.95
CA ARG A 316 6.58 9.24 14.36
C ARG A 316 6.20 8.86 12.93
N PRO A 317 7.14 8.35 12.11
CA PRO A 317 6.87 7.86 10.75
C PRO A 317 5.85 6.71 10.67
N ASN A 318 5.48 6.09 11.80
CA ASN A 318 4.39 5.13 11.91
C ASN A 318 3.50 5.54 13.09
N VAL A 319 2.35 6.14 12.80
CA VAL A 319 1.39 6.66 13.80
C VAL A 319 0.86 5.60 14.77
N LEU A 320 0.90 4.30 14.41
CA LEU A 320 0.54 3.22 15.33
C LEU A 320 1.49 3.16 16.54
N THR A 321 2.75 3.57 16.39
CA THR A 321 3.71 3.61 17.51
C THR A 321 3.35 4.71 18.52
N ASN A 322 2.87 5.87 18.05
CA ASN A 322 2.35 6.92 18.92
C ASN A 322 1.09 6.45 19.66
N LEU A 323 0.16 5.79 18.95
CA LEU A 323 -1.08 5.30 19.55
C LEU A 323 -0.85 4.16 20.55
N ALA A 324 0.09 3.24 20.26
CA ALA A 324 0.45 2.12 21.13
C ALA A 324 1.04 2.59 22.47
N ASN A 325 1.92 3.60 22.45
CA ASN A 325 2.47 4.20 23.68
C ASN A 325 1.39 4.84 24.57
N HIS A 326 0.30 5.35 23.98
CA HIS A 326 -0.81 5.93 24.74
C HIS A 326 -1.86 4.86 25.15
N LEU A 327 -1.93 3.72 24.45
CA LEU A 327 -2.70 2.56 24.91
C LEU A 327 -2.15 2.04 26.25
N ASP A 328 -0.83 2.04 26.44
CA ASP A 328 -0.19 1.76 27.73
C ASP A 328 -0.67 2.75 28.81
N THR A 329 -0.64 4.06 28.54
CA THR A 329 -1.16 5.09 29.48
C THR A 329 -2.63 4.87 29.87
N LEU A 330 -3.50 4.49 28.92
CA LEU A 330 -4.91 4.20 29.20
C LEU A 330 -5.11 2.87 29.94
N LEU A 331 -4.35 1.82 29.61
CA LEU A 331 -4.43 0.53 30.31
C LEU A 331 -3.97 0.65 31.77
N ARG A 332 -2.95 1.48 32.04
CA ARG A 332 -2.56 1.86 33.40
C ARG A 332 -3.65 2.66 34.12
N ALA A 333 -4.30 3.60 33.43
CA ALA A 333 -5.37 4.42 34.01
C ALA A 333 -6.67 3.64 34.32
N VAL A 334 -6.93 2.52 33.64
CA VAL A 334 -8.11 1.66 33.88
C VAL A 334 -7.91 0.65 35.04
N GLY A 335 -6.72 0.61 35.66
CA GLY A 335 -6.50 -0.18 36.88
C GLY A 335 -6.51 -1.69 36.68
N LEU A 336 -6.25 -2.17 35.45
CA LEU A 336 -5.88 -3.57 35.25
C LEU A 336 -4.53 -3.80 35.95
N PRO A 337 -4.38 -4.87 36.77
CA PRO A 337 -3.22 -5.03 37.63
C PRO A 337 -1.96 -5.26 36.79
N TRP A 338 -1.11 -4.22 36.76
CA TRP A 338 0.24 -4.28 36.26
C TRP A 338 1.17 -4.71 37.38
N HIS A 339 2.00 -5.72 37.12
CA HIS A 339 3.08 -6.06 38.04
C HIS A 339 4.21 -5.10 37.78
N ASP A 340 4.47 -4.20 38.72
CA ASP A 340 5.69 -3.39 38.70
C ASP A 340 6.89 -4.36 38.72
N GLY A 341 7.64 -4.37 37.63
CA GLY A 341 8.94 -5.00 37.56
C GLY A 341 9.98 -3.96 37.95
N ASP A 342 10.62 -4.16 39.11
CA ASP A 342 11.57 -3.21 39.70
C ASP A 342 12.60 -2.70 38.69
N GLY A 343 12.69 -1.37 38.54
CA GLY A 343 13.73 -0.74 37.71
C GLY A 343 13.40 0.68 37.29
N ASP A 344 13.80 1.66 38.10
CA ASP A 344 13.86 3.07 37.73
C ASP A 344 14.87 3.33 36.60
N HIS A 345 14.51 2.97 35.38
CA HIS A 345 15.20 3.42 34.17
C HIS A 345 14.67 4.79 33.74
N VAL A 346 15.02 5.79 34.55
CA VAL A 346 15.15 7.16 34.08
C VAL A 346 16.08 7.14 32.87
N LEU A 347 15.51 7.33 31.67
CA LEU A 347 16.29 7.57 30.47
C LEU A 347 17.14 8.82 30.72
N PRO A 348 18.48 8.77 30.55
CA PRO A 348 19.31 9.95 30.75
C PRO A 348 18.84 11.08 29.82
N ASN A 349 18.65 12.27 30.37
CA ASN A 349 18.61 13.47 29.54
C ASN A 349 19.96 13.60 28.84
N ASP A 350 19.99 13.39 27.53
CA ASP A 350 21.11 13.75 26.67
C ASP A 350 21.23 15.28 26.62
N HIS A 351 21.79 15.85 27.69
CA HIS A 351 22.31 17.21 27.71
C HIS A 351 23.51 17.29 26.76
N LEU A 352 23.22 17.50 25.47
CA LEU A 352 24.20 17.94 24.49
C LEU A 352 24.89 19.20 25.03
N PRO A 353 26.22 19.19 25.23
CA PRO A 353 26.92 20.35 25.75
C PRO A 353 26.93 21.47 24.70
N HIS A 354 26.44 22.65 25.08
CA HIS A 354 26.57 23.86 24.25
C HIS A 354 28.04 24.06 23.85
N PRO A 355 28.36 24.33 22.56
CA PRO A 355 29.72 24.60 22.14
C PRO A 355 30.20 25.93 22.75
N ARG A 356 31.12 25.84 23.71
CA ARG A 356 31.85 27.00 24.24
C ARG A 356 32.70 27.60 23.11
N VAL A 357 32.32 28.78 22.63
CA VAL A 357 33.14 29.57 21.69
C VAL A 357 34.39 30.06 22.41
N GLY A 358 35.46 29.27 22.32
CA GLY A 358 36.79 29.62 22.82
C GLY A 358 37.42 30.70 21.95
N ARG A 359 37.41 31.94 22.42
CA ARG A 359 38.02 33.09 21.73
C ARG A 359 39.53 33.12 22.05
N ALA A 360 40.35 32.54 21.18
CA ALA A 360 41.81 32.51 21.34
C ALA A 360 42.56 33.05 20.10
N GLY A 361 43.43 34.05 20.34
CA GLY A 361 44.66 34.28 19.59
C GLY A 361 44.60 34.50 18.07
N ALA A 362 44.23 35.71 17.64
CA ALA A 362 44.68 36.25 16.35
C ALA A 362 45.79 37.28 16.58
N GLY A 363 47.05 36.83 16.51
CA GLY A 363 48.21 37.73 16.52
C GLY A 363 48.58 38.12 15.09
N VAL A 364 48.43 39.40 14.75
CA VAL A 364 48.99 40.00 13.52
C VAL A 364 49.62 41.34 13.88
N GLN A 365 50.78 41.60 13.27
CA GLN A 365 51.64 42.74 13.57
C GLN A 365 51.04 44.08 13.13
N GLY A 366 51.22 45.12 13.95
CA GLY A 366 50.95 46.52 13.61
C GLY A 366 51.78 47.43 14.53
N GLY A 367 52.83 48.03 14.01
CA GLY A 367 53.82 48.75 14.84
C GLY A 367 53.57 50.24 15.04
N ARG A 368 54.50 50.85 15.81
CA ARG A 368 54.75 52.29 16.10
C ARG A 368 54.09 52.93 17.33
N LYS A 369 54.98 53.16 18.32
CA LYS A 369 55.29 54.43 19.02
C LYS A 369 54.16 55.16 19.80
N GLY A 370 54.37 55.28 21.12
CA GLY A 370 53.71 56.30 21.95
C GLY A 370 53.92 56.11 23.46
N HIS A 371 54.95 56.72 24.04
CA HIS A 371 55.00 57.10 25.46
C HIS A 371 54.13 58.37 25.69
N PRO A 372 53.81 58.83 26.94
CA PRO A 372 54.26 58.36 28.28
C PRO A 372 53.05 57.79 29.10
N ALA A 373 52.93 57.75 30.43
CA ALA A 373 53.72 58.29 31.55
C ALA A 373 53.54 57.53 32.90
N SER A 374 54.48 57.82 33.83
CA SER A 374 54.37 57.91 35.31
C SER A 374 53.33 57.15 36.16
N ARG A 375 53.86 56.43 37.17
CA ARG A 375 53.58 56.49 38.64
C ARG A 375 52.14 56.73 39.11
N VAL A 376 51.63 56.04 40.14
CA VAL A 376 52.29 55.55 41.37
C VAL A 376 51.97 54.07 41.63
#